data_AF-A0AAW7DJ74-F1
#
_entry.id   AF-A0AAW7DJ74-F1
#
_cell.length_a   1.000
_cell.length_b   1.000
_cell.length_c   1.000
_cell.angle_alpha   90.00
_cell.angle_beta   90.00
_cell.angle_gamma   90.00
#
_symmetry.space_group_name_H-M   'P 1'
#
loop_
_entity.id
_entity.type
_entity.pdbx_description
1 polymer ?
#
loop_
_entity_poly.entity_id
_entity_poly.type
_entity_poly.pdbx_seq_one_letter_code
_entity_poly.pdbx_strand_id
1 'polypeptide(L)'
;MHAQGSYNYKDLDQEPYKNLINKTNSFLSKAVTDNNVTGFMKDAFKNDIFIFSHLRTHAQLQEAGSLLLTDDGKIKSFDLFKLDIAKINGLYNENYLQAEYQFAVSSVQMGEKWQNYVESDRYNLQYRTAQDDKVRISHQPLHGITLPMNNPFWDKFYPPNGWRCRCNAVQVRASKYPATNEETALKAGNIATTQIGKDNKNRLEIFRFNSGKQQRVFPPNHPYNKVKDAENVKKDVEKTVKNEKDFVPKILNKYEDKIGVKINREFFSNLEKETPLHFVNPKGSGTKSTGAYFHPTQNFVKIPIDDRRKNSPWYGEAIFYHEYGHAIDWQKGLKNLESLTKLMSKHRELFKKDFEKYKKLDQKIDAIGYRAYKNNNHDLMEMVGAVRDTLKSIDIRIGSGHPDNYFKQKGNSEAEFIAHAFENKYKGNKVFKKYLPELHDEMIKWLENSL
;
A
#
# COMPACT_ATOMS: atom_id res chain seq x y z
N MET A 1 4.32 28.80 21.82
CA MET A 1 5.21 28.12 22.79
C MET A 1 5.58 29.00 23.99
N HIS A 2 6.48 30.00 23.88
CA HIS A 2 6.91 30.81 25.05
C HIS A 2 5.74 31.45 25.82
N ALA A 3 4.83 32.14 25.12
CA ALA A 3 3.62 32.70 25.72
C ALA A 3 2.66 31.66 26.33
N GLN A 4 2.67 30.43 25.82
CA GLN A 4 1.86 29.30 26.34
C GLN A 4 2.55 28.59 27.52
N GLY A 5 3.82 28.90 27.80
CA GLY A 5 4.63 28.26 28.84
C GLY A 5 4.86 26.75 28.66
N SER A 6 4.45 26.16 27.53
CA SER A 6 4.46 24.72 27.32
C SER A 6 4.40 24.37 25.82
N TYR A 7 4.60 23.08 25.54
CA TYR A 7 4.34 22.44 24.25
C TYR A 7 3.59 21.12 24.46
N ASN A 8 2.57 20.87 23.64
CA ASN A 8 1.86 19.60 23.54
C ASN A 8 1.82 19.12 22.08
N TYR A 9 1.81 17.81 21.84
CA TYR A 9 1.75 17.28 20.47
C TYR A 9 0.51 17.76 19.69
N LYS A 10 -0.61 18.04 20.36
CA LYS A 10 -1.81 18.62 19.73
C LYS A 10 -1.58 20.02 19.18
N ASP A 11 -0.55 20.73 19.64
CA ASP A 11 -0.21 22.03 19.09
C ASP A 11 0.23 21.93 17.63
N LEU A 12 0.64 20.75 17.14
CA LEU A 12 0.98 20.53 15.72
C LEU A 12 -0.15 20.95 14.77
N ASP A 13 -1.40 21.03 15.24
CA ASP A 13 -2.54 21.52 14.47
C ASP A 13 -2.57 23.05 14.29
N GLN A 14 -1.74 23.79 15.02
CA GLN A 14 -1.62 25.23 14.88
C GLN A 14 -0.89 25.59 13.59
N GLU A 15 -1.38 26.62 12.91
CA GLU A 15 -0.87 27.07 11.60
C GLU A 15 0.66 27.21 11.50
N PRO A 16 1.39 27.78 12.48
CA PRO A 16 2.85 27.88 12.38
C PRO A 16 3.55 26.52 12.26
N TYR A 17 3.07 25.50 12.97
CA TYR A 17 3.68 24.17 12.98
C TYR A 17 3.22 23.35 11.76
N LYS A 18 1.95 23.47 11.35
CA LYS A 18 1.48 22.93 10.06
C LYS A 18 2.32 23.45 8.90
N ASN A 19 2.64 24.74 8.89
CA ASN A 19 3.48 25.35 7.86
C ASN A 19 4.91 24.77 7.86
N LEU A 20 5.50 24.52 9.04
CA LEU A 20 6.82 23.88 9.14
C LEU A 20 6.78 22.42 8.65
N ILE A 21 5.77 21.66 9.03
CA ILE A 21 5.54 20.28 8.57
C ILE A 21 5.43 20.26 7.05
N ASN A 22 4.57 21.12 6.48
CA ASN A 22 4.31 21.17 5.04
C ASN A 22 5.55 21.56 4.24
N LYS A 23 6.34 22.53 4.73
CA LYS A 23 7.62 22.91 4.10
C LYS A 23 8.64 21.77 4.16
N THR A 24 8.74 21.09 5.30
CA THR A 24 9.63 19.93 5.47
C THR A 24 9.22 18.79 4.54
N ASN A 25 7.93 18.44 4.52
CA ASN A 25 7.38 17.41 3.66
C ASN A 25 7.59 17.73 2.18
N SER A 26 7.30 18.97 1.76
CA SER A 26 7.51 19.42 0.40
C SER A 26 8.98 19.30 -0.02
N PHE A 27 9.91 19.69 0.85
CA PHE A 27 11.34 19.58 0.58
C PHE A 27 11.80 18.13 0.46
N LEU A 28 11.44 17.27 1.43
CA LEU A 28 11.82 15.85 1.42
C LEU A 28 11.14 15.08 0.27
N SER A 29 9.91 15.43 -0.07
CA SER A 29 9.17 14.82 -1.19
C SER A 29 9.83 15.03 -2.55
N LYS A 30 10.74 16.01 -2.68
CA LYS A 30 11.58 16.16 -3.87
C LYS A 30 12.42 14.92 -4.16
N ALA A 31 12.81 14.17 -3.13
CA ALA A 31 13.50 12.89 -3.31
C ALA A 31 12.68 11.91 -4.15
N VAL A 32 11.34 11.95 -4.06
CA VAL A 32 10.44 11.11 -4.85
C VAL A 32 10.19 11.71 -6.23
N THR A 33 9.91 13.02 -6.31
CA THR A 33 9.56 13.66 -7.60
C THR A 33 10.74 13.71 -8.56
N ASP A 34 11.95 13.98 -8.06
CA ASP A 34 13.12 14.24 -8.91
C ASP A 34 13.82 12.93 -9.34
N ASN A 35 13.43 11.79 -8.74
CA ASN A 35 13.95 10.46 -9.07
C ASN A 35 12.93 9.60 -9.83
N ASN A 36 11.86 10.19 -10.36
CA ASN A 36 10.88 9.54 -11.24
C ASN A 36 10.26 8.25 -10.68
N VAL A 37 10.03 8.17 -9.36
CA VAL A 37 9.34 7.02 -8.74
C VAL A 37 7.93 6.91 -9.30
N THR A 38 7.53 5.70 -9.70
CA THR A 38 6.22 5.43 -10.31
C THR A 38 5.37 4.43 -9.52
N GLY A 39 4.09 4.33 -9.89
CA GLY A 39 3.15 3.36 -9.33
C GLY A 39 2.93 3.51 -7.83
N PHE A 40 2.56 2.39 -7.18
CA PHE A 40 2.25 2.34 -5.75
C PHE A 40 3.41 2.79 -4.84
N MET A 41 4.66 2.61 -5.27
CA MET A 41 5.84 3.04 -4.52
C MET A 41 5.90 4.54 -4.30
N LYS A 42 5.47 5.31 -5.30
CA LYS A 42 5.43 6.78 -5.22
C LYS A 42 4.56 7.22 -4.05
N ASP A 43 3.39 6.61 -3.91
CA ASP A 43 2.44 6.95 -2.87
C ASP A 43 2.89 6.44 -1.51
N ALA A 44 3.44 5.22 -1.44
CA ALA A 44 4.00 4.68 -0.21
C ALA A 44 5.13 5.57 0.34
N PHE A 45 6.05 6.02 -0.53
CA PHE A 45 7.14 6.91 -0.14
C PHE A 45 6.68 8.31 0.24
N LYS A 46 5.74 8.90 -0.49
CA LYS A 46 5.16 10.19 -0.10
C LYS A 46 4.47 10.11 1.26
N ASN A 47 3.72 9.06 1.52
CA ASN A 47 3.06 8.84 2.81
C ASN A 47 4.09 8.68 3.95
N ASP A 48 5.13 7.88 3.75
CA ASP A 48 6.19 7.69 4.75
C ASP A 48 6.94 9.00 5.03
N ILE A 49 7.24 9.81 4.01
CA ILE A 49 7.84 11.15 4.15
C ILE A 49 6.91 12.10 4.91
N PHE A 50 5.61 12.05 4.66
CA PHE A 50 4.63 12.90 5.34
C PHE A 50 4.53 12.57 6.84
N ILE A 51 4.48 11.28 7.18
CA ILE A 51 4.52 10.80 8.57
C ILE A 51 5.85 11.21 9.23
N PHE A 52 6.98 11.00 8.54
CA PHE A 52 8.29 11.40 9.03
C PHE A 52 8.37 12.92 9.30
N SER A 53 7.80 13.74 8.44
CA SER A 53 7.80 15.21 8.58
C SER A 53 7.02 15.67 9.82
N HIS A 54 5.93 14.98 10.18
CA HIS A 54 5.19 15.22 11.42
C HIS A 54 6.03 14.82 12.64
N LEU A 55 6.58 13.61 12.64
CA LEU A 55 7.40 13.09 13.74
C LEU A 55 8.66 13.93 13.97
N ARG A 56 9.32 14.37 12.89
CA ARG A 56 10.47 15.26 12.94
C ARG A 56 10.11 16.61 13.55
N THR A 57 9.02 17.23 13.08
CA THR A 57 8.59 18.52 13.61
C THR A 57 8.19 18.40 15.08
N HIS A 58 7.51 17.33 15.44
CA HIS A 58 7.19 17.02 16.83
C HIS A 58 8.45 16.86 17.69
N ALA A 59 9.45 16.11 17.23
CA ALA A 59 10.72 15.97 17.93
C ALA A 59 11.43 17.32 18.14
N GLN A 60 11.49 18.16 17.08
CA GLN A 60 12.05 19.51 17.15
C GLN A 60 11.33 20.37 18.19
N LEU A 61 9.99 20.34 18.22
CA LEU A 61 9.19 21.13 19.14
C LEU A 61 9.21 20.60 20.57
N GLN A 62 9.33 19.28 20.75
CA GLN A 62 9.49 18.66 22.06
C GLN A 62 10.83 19.02 22.69
N GLU A 63 11.90 19.03 21.89
CA GLU A 63 13.23 19.50 22.33
C GLU A 63 13.19 20.99 22.66
N ALA A 64 12.59 21.81 21.80
CA ALA A 64 12.35 23.24 22.08
C ALA A 64 11.57 23.46 23.39
N GLY A 65 10.48 22.72 23.59
CA GLY A 65 9.67 22.79 24.81
C GLY A 65 10.46 22.42 26.06
N SER A 66 11.41 21.48 25.96
CA SER A 66 12.27 21.10 27.09
C SER A 66 13.23 22.20 27.53
N LEU A 67 13.52 23.17 26.65
CA LEU A 67 14.39 24.31 26.94
C LEU A 67 13.63 25.54 27.47
N LEU A 68 12.30 25.48 27.60
CA LEU A 68 11.49 26.61 28.10
C LEU A 68 11.80 26.98 29.54
N LEU A 69 12.15 25.99 30.37
CA LEU A 69 12.35 26.17 31.80
C LEU A 69 13.83 26.34 32.12
N THR A 70 14.12 27.15 33.13
CA THR A 70 15.39 27.17 33.86
C THR A 70 15.50 25.95 34.76
N ASP A 71 16.69 25.71 35.31
CA ASP A 71 16.95 24.58 36.22
C ASP A 71 16.09 24.63 37.50
N ASP A 72 15.69 25.83 37.94
CA ASP A 72 14.76 26.06 39.06
C ASP A 72 13.27 26.02 38.66
N GLY A 73 12.95 25.61 37.43
CA GLY A 73 11.59 25.39 36.96
C GLY A 73 10.81 26.65 36.55
N LYS A 74 11.47 27.81 36.42
CA LYS A 74 10.84 29.06 35.95
C LYS A 74 10.92 29.17 34.42
N ILE A 75 9.95 29.82 33.81
CA ILE A 75 10.00 30.10 32.37
C ILE A 75 11.15 31.08 32.09
N LYS A 76 12.05 30.72 31.15
CA LYS A 76 13.14 31.60 30.69
C LYS A 76 12.59 32.90 30.11
N SER A 77 13.40 33.97 30.14
CA SER A 77 13.08 35.17 29.37
C SER A 77 12.97 34.85 27.89
N PHE A 78 12.19 35.66 27.16
CA PHE A 78 12.00 35.45 25.72
C PHE A 78 13.32 35.48 24.96
N ASP A 79 14.24 36.37 25.33
CA ASP A 79 15.54 36.51 24.66
C ASP A 79 16.42 35.27 24.84
N LEU A 80 16.49 34.72 26.05
CA LEU A 80 17.24 33.49 26.32
C LEU A 80 16.64 32.30 25.58
N PHE A 81 15.31 32.17 25.62
CA PHE A 81 14.62 31.11 24.90
C PHE A 81 14.80 31.23 23.37
N LYS A 82 14.77 32.46 22.83
CA LYS A 82 15.02 32.73 21.41
C LYS A 82 16.42 32.27 20.98
N LEU A 83 17.44 32.48 21.81
CA LEU A 83 18.80 31.99 21.53
C LEU A 83 18.87 30.46 21.50
N ASP A 84 18.17 29.78 22.40
CA ASP A 84 18.07 28.32 22.41
C ASP A 84 17.37 27.80 21.14
N ILE A 85 16.27 28.44 20.74
CA ILE A 85 15.53 28.09 19.52
C ILE A 85 16.37 28.31 18.26
N ALA A 86 17.20 29.35 18.21
CA ALA A 86 18.08 29.58 17.06
C ALA A 86 19.07 28.42 16.86
N LYS A 87 19.60 27.85 17.95
CA LYS A 87 20.49 26.68 17.90
C LYS A 87 19.76 25.42 17.42
N ILE A 88 18.57 25.15 17.98
CA ILE A 88 17.71 24.04 17.53
C ILE A 88 17.39 24.18 16.05
N ASN A 89 17.05 25.39 15.60
CA ASN A 89 16.70 25.64 14.21
C ASN A 89 17.86 25.32 13.26
N GLY A 90 19.10 25.77 13.57
CA GLY A 90 20.27 25.41 12.76
C GLY A 90 20.54 23.91 12.75
N LEU A 91 20.38 23.24 13.89
CA LEU A 91 20.59 21.79 13.99
C LEU A 91 19.59 21.00 13.14
N TYR A 92 18.29 21.26 13.31
CA TYR A 92 17.24 20.52 12.58
C TYR A 92 17.17 20.94 11.12
N ASN A 93 17.06 22.24 10.86
CA ASN A 93 16.64 22.77 9.56
C ASN A 93 17.80 23.07 8.59
N GLU A 94 19.05 22.87 9.02
CA GLU A 94 20.22 22.90 8.14
C GLU A 94 20.92 21.55 8.17
N ASN A 95 21.50 21.17 9.31
CA ASN A 95 22.37 20.00 9.41
C ASN A 95 21.60 18.67 9.24
N TYR A 96 20.55 18.46 10.04
CA TYR A 96 19.77 17.22 9.97
C TYR A 96 18.98 17.16 8.67
N LEU A 97 18.33 18.26 8.27
CA LEU A 97 17.54 18.32 7.04
C LEU A 97 18.36 17.93 5.81
N GLN A 98 19.62 18.37 5.72
CA GLN A 98 20.51 17.99 4.62
C GLN A 98 20.80 16.47 4.63
N ALA A 99 21.11 15.90 5.80
CA ALA A 99 21.38 14.47 5.93
C ALA A 99 20.12 13.62 5.66
N GLU A 100 18.97 14.05 6.15
CA GLU A 100 17.66 13.42 5.96
C GLU A 100 17.25 13.43 4.49
N TYR A 101 17.43 14.55 3.79
CA TYR A 101 17.15 14.63 2.35
C TYR A 101 18.06 13.72 1.52
N GLN A 102 19.37 13.74 1.80
CA GLN A 102 20.32 12.85 1.11
C GLN A 102 19.98 11.37 1.36
N PHE A 103 19.58 11.03 2.57
CA PHE A 103 19.10 9.69 2.90
C PHE A 103 17.82 9.34 2.15
N ALA A 104 16.85 10.26 2.11
CA ALA A 104 15.60 10.05 1.38
C ALA A 104 15.87 9.76 -0.10
N VAL A 105 16.74 10.54 -0.76
CA VAL A 105 17.15 10.29 -2.15
C VAL A 105 17.73 8.88 -2.31
N SER A 106 18.69 8.49 -1.46
CA SER A 106 19.30 7.15 -1.54
C SER A 106 18.28 6.03 -1.29
N SER A 107 17.44 6.15 -0.25
CA SER A 107 16.41 5.15 0.07
C SER A 107 15.40 4.98 -1.05
N VAL A 108 14.95 6.10 -1.65
CA VAL A 108 14.02 6.11 -2.78
C VAL A 108 14.64 5.41 -3.99
N GLN A 109 15.85 5.80 -4.39
CA GLN A 109 16.55 5.18 -5.52
C GLN A 109 16.78 3.67 -5.30
N MET A 110 17.09 3.27 -4.07
CA MET A 110 17.27 1.86 -3.73
C MET A 110 15.94 1.10 -3.71
N GLY A 111 14.85 1.70 -3.24
CA GLY A 111 13.55 1.06 -3.28
C GLY A 111 13.01 0.91 -4.70
N GLU A 112 13.21 1.90 -5.57
CA GLU A 112 12.88 1.81 -7.00
C GLU A 112 13.64 0.64 -7.66
N LYS A 113 14.92 0.49 -7.33
CA LYS A 113 15.74 -0.63 -7.80
C LYS A 113 15.21 -1.98 -7.36
N TRP A 114 14.88 -2.11 -6.08
CA TRP A 114 14.31 -3.34 -5.53
C TRP A 114 13.07 -3.79 -6.29
N GLN A 115 12.17 -2.86 -6.61
CA GLN A 115 10.94 -3.17 -7.35
C GLN A 115 11.19 -3.59 -8.80
N ASN A 116 12.27 -3.11 -9.40
CA ASN A 116 12.64 -3.47 -10.78
C ASN A 116 13.51 -4.73 -10.86
N TYR A 117 13.93 -5.31 -9.73
CA TYR A 117 14.69 -6.56 -9.73
C TYR A 117 13.79 -7.77 -9.90
N VAL A 118 14.29 -8.73 -10.68
CA VAL A 118 13.59 -9.99 -10.96
C VAL A 118 14.13 -11.10 -10.08
N GLU A 119 13.32 -11.62 -9.18
CA GLU A 119 13.70 -12.82 -8.40
C GLU A 119 13.77 -14.04 -9.31
N SER A 120 14.95 -14.67 -9.42
CA SER A 120 15.15 -15.93 -10.15
C SER A 120 16.52 -16.54 -9.85
N ASP A 121 16.69 -17.82 -10.13
CA ASP A 121 17.98 -18.53 -9.99
C ASP A 121 19.07 -18.01 -10.97
N ARG A 122 18.69 -17.20 -11.96
CA ARG A 122 19.63 -16.61 -12.93
C ARG A 122 20.38 -15.42 -12.36
N TYR A 123 19.86 -14.80 -11.31
CA TYR A 123 20.34 -13.52 -10.82
C TYR A 123 20.53 -13.49 -9.30
N ASN A 124 21.67 -12.95 -8.90
CA ASN A 124 21.93 -12.53 -7.52
C ASN A 124 21.86 -11.00 -7.43
N LEU A 125 21.79 -10.48 -6.21
CA LEU A 125 22.12 -9.09 -5.93
C LEU A 125 23.57 -9.02 -5.44
N GLN A 126 24.30 -7.99 -5.87
CA GLN A 126 25.65 -7.70 -5.41
C GLN A 126 25.69 -6.32 -4.78
N TYR A 127 26.24 -6.24 -3.58
CA TYR A 127 26.49 -5.00 -2.87
C TYR A 127 27.72 -4.30 -3.48
N ARG A 128 27.58 -3.03 -3.82
CA ARG A 128 28.62 -2.21 -4.44
C ARG A 128 28.78 -0.89 -3.70
N THR A 129 29.97 -0.68 -3.16
CA THR A 129 30.38 0.64 -2.67
C THR A 129 30.83 1.53 -3.84
N ALA A 130 30.86 2.85 -3.64
CA ALA A 130 31.45 3.79 -4.59
C ALA A 130 32.98 3.62 -4.78
N GLN A 131 33.64 2.82 -3.92
CA GLN A 131 35.09 2.59 -3.91
C GLN A 131 35.95 3.87 -3.90
N ASP A 132 35.44 4.97 -3.34
CA ASP A 132 36.21 6.19 -3.11
C ASP A 132 36.59 6.35 -1.64
N ASP A 133 37.48 7.30 -1.36
CA ASP A 133 37.97 7.60 0.00
C ASP A 133 36.88 8.12 0.95
N LYS A 134 35.66 8.38 0.44
CA LYS A 134 34.49 8.81 1.23
C LYS A 134 33.62 7.64 1.67
N VAL A 135 33.88 6.42 1.18
CA VAL A 135 33.25 5.19 1.68
C VAL A 135 33.78 4.91 3.08
N ARG A 136 32.88 4.67 4.04
CA ARG A 136 33.26 4.27 5.40
C ARG A 136 34.06 2.99 5.37
N ILE A 137 35.14 2.92 6.16
CA ILE A 137 35.97 1.72 6.29
C ILE A 137 35.11 0.49 6.65
N SER A 138 34.14 0.64 7.55
CA SER A 138 33.23 -0.45 7.93
C SER A 138 32.30 -0.92 6.80
N HIS A 139 32.12 -0.14 5.74
CA HIS A 139 31.30 -0.49 4.57
C HIS A 139 32.14 -1.13 3.46
N GLN A 140 33.47 -0.96 3.44
CA GLN A 140 34.34 -1.54 2.42
C GLN A 140 34.22 -3.08 2.33
N PRO A 141 34.15 -3.85 3.43
CA PRO A 141 33.96 -5.31 3.37
C PRO A 141 32.62 -5.75 2.76
N LEU A 142 31.65 -4.84 2.62
CA LEU A 142 30.40 -5.15 1.93
C LEU A 142 30.58 -5.20 0.42
N HIS A 143 31.62 -4.57 -0.13
CA HIS A 143 31.84 -4.55 -1.56
C HIS A 143 32.02 -5.98 -2.10
N GLY A 144 31.17 -6.38 -3.05
CA GLY A 144 31.23 -7.70 -3.68
C GLY A 144 30.43 -8.78 -2.97
N ILE A 145 29.83 -8.51 -1.79
CA ILE A 145 28.86 -9.44 -1.18
C ILE A 145 27.76 -9.69 -2.20
N THR A 146 27.63 -10.94 -2.61
CA THR A 146 26.71 -11.37 -3.65
C THR A 146 25.81 -12.45 -3.10
N LEU A 147 24.51 -12.24 -3.07
CA LEU A 147 23.54 -13.19 -2.50
C LEU A 147 22.26 -13.22 -3.34
N PRO A 148 21.51 -14.33 -3.34
CA PRO A 148 20.16 -14.38 -3.91
C PRO A 148 19.28 -13.26 -3.35
N MET A 149 18.36 -12.74 -4.17
CA MET A 149 17.50 -11.61 -3.77
C MET A 149 16.63 -11.92 -2.53
N ASN A 150 16.20 -13.17 -2.37
CA ASN A 150 15.40 -13.63 -1.24
C ASN A 150 16.21 -13.97 0.02
N ASN A 151 17.54 -13.79 -0.01
CA ASN A 151 18.37 -14.04 1.18
C ASN A 151 18.06 -13.00 2.29
N PRO A 152 17.91 -13.43 3.57
CA PRO A 152 17.61 -12.53 4.69
C PRO A 152 18.62 -11.42 4.93
N PHE A 153 19.85 -11.52 4.39
CA PHE A 153 20.82 -10.43 4.41
C PHE A 153 20.21 -9.12 3.88
N TRP A 154 19.43 -9.19 2.80
CA TRP A 154 18.81 -8.01 2.19
C TRP A 154 17.66 -7.42 3.00
N ASP A 155 17.16 -8.10 4.02
CA ASP A 155 16.14 -7.52 4.91
C ASP A 155 16.75 -6.50 5.86
N LYS A 156 18.04 -6.64 6.17
CA LYS A 156 18.77 -5.86 7.18
C LYS A 156 19.88 -5.01 6.59
N PHE A 157 20.55 -5.45 5.53
CA PHE A 157 21.76 -4.81 5.04
C PHE A 157 21.61 -4.34 3.59
N TYR A 158 20.38 -4.12 3.14
CA TYR A 158 20.13 -3.40 1.89
C TYR A 158 20.48 -1.92 2.08
N PRO A 159 21.22 -1.28 1.17
CA PRO A 159 21.59 0.12 1.33
C PRO A 159 20.37 1.05 1.19
N PRO A 160 20.41 2.27 1.78
CA PRO A 160 21.54 2.88 2.48
C PRO A 160 21.73 2.44 3.95
N ASN A 161 22.94 2.02 4.32
CA ASN A 161 23.26 1.54 5.67
C ASN A 161 23.91 2.61 6.57
N GLY A 162 23.47 3.86 6.40
CA GLY A 162 23.95 5.02 7.18
C GLY A 162 23.61 6.35 6.51
N TRP A 163 23.71 7.45 7.28
CA TRP A 163 23.61 8.80 6.73
C TRP A 163 24.68 9.02 5.64
N ARG A 164 24.34 9.65 4.53
CA ARG A 164 25.27 9.89 3.40
C ARG A 164 25.97 8.61 2.89
N CYS A 165 25.30 7.46 2.97
CA CYS A 165 25.83 6.20 2.46
C CYS A 165 26.07 6.31 0.94
N ARG A 166 27.19 5.78 0.46
CA ARG A 166 27.59 5.79 -0.97
C ARG A 166 27.54 4.38 -1.56
N CYS A 167 26.73 3.52 -0.96
CA CYS A 167 26.61 2.12 -1.32
C CYS A 167 25.35 1.87 -2.13
N ASN A 168 25.37 0.76 -2.86
CA ASN A 168 24.36 0.37 -3.82
C ASN A 168 24.18 -1.14 -3.76
N ALA A 169 23.05 -1.63 -4.25
CA ALA A 169 22.87 -3.03 -4.60
C ALA A 169 22.51 -3.07 -6.07
N VAL A 170 23.03 -4.05 -6.81
CA VAL A 170 22.72 -4.22 -8.23
C VAL A 170 22.50 -5.68 -8.56
N GLN A 171 21.62 -5.94 -9.52
CA GLN A 171 21.38 -7.29 -10.01
C GLN A 171 22.52 -7.76 -10.93
N VAL A 172 23.02 -8.97 -10.69
CA VAL A 172 24.13 -9.58 -11.42
C VAL A 172 23.83 -11.03 -11.78
N ARG A 173 24.42 -11.54 -12.87
CA ARG A 173 24.24 -12.94 -13.26
C ARG A 173 24.89 -13.88 -12.25
N ALA A 174 24.13 -14.82 -11.71
CA ALA A 174 24.60 -15.78 -10.72
C ALA A 174 25.78 -16.64 -11.23
N SER A 175 25.80 -16.95 -12.53
CA SER A 175 26.89 -17.71 -13.17
C SER A 175 28.23 -16.96 -13.22
N LYS A 176 28.22 -15.62 -13.21
CA LYS A 176 29.45 -14.80 -13.24
C LYS A 176 29.86 -14.35 -11.84
N TYR A 177 28.88 -14.15 -10.95
CA TYR A 177 29.09 -13.69 -9.59
C TYR A 177 28.45 -14.70 -8.63
N PRO A 178 29.21 -15.72 -8.22
CA PRO A 178 28.71 -16.75 -7.32
C PRO A 178 28.36 -16.16 -5.95
N ALA A 179 27.47 -16.84 -5.23
CA ALA A 179 27.04 -16.40 -3.92
C ALA A 179 28.20 -16.38 -2.91
N THR A 180 28.30 -15.31 -2.14
CA THR A 180 29.17 -15.20 -0.98
C THR A 180 28.65 -16.11 0.13
N ASN A 181 29.55 -16.67 0.94
CA ASN A 181 29.16 -17.37 2.15
C ASN A 181 28.33 -16.45 3.08
N GLU A 182 27.19 -16.96 3.55
CA GLU A 182 26.20 -16.16 4.28
C GLU A 182 26.73 -15.64 5.63
N GLU A 183 27.49 -16.45 6.37
CA GLU A 183 28.09 -16.04 7.65
C GLU A 183 29.05 -14.85 7.46
N THR A 184 29.87 -14.92 6.41
CA THR A 184 30.78 -13.83 6.03
C THR A 184 30.01 -12.55 5.72
N ALA A 185 28.93 -12.67 4.94
CA ALA A 185 28.08 -11.54 4.59
C ALA A 185 27.41 -10.93 5.83
N LEU A 186 26.79 -11.75 6.68
CA LEU A 186 26.14 -11.31 7.91
C LEU A 186 27.13 -10.63 8.86
N LYS A 187 28.35 -11.16 9.01
CA LYS A 187 29.40 -10.54 9.83
C LYS A 187 29.77 -9.15 9.31
N ALA A 188 29.97 -9.01 7.99
CA ALA A 188 30.26 -7.72 7.38
C ALA A 188 29.10 -6.72 7.52
N GLY A 189 27.86 -7.16 7.30
CA GLY A 189 26.64 -6.36 7.51
C GLY A 189 26.50 -5.86 8.94
N ASN A 190 26.76 -6.73 9.92
CA ASN A 190 26.74 -6.38 11.33
C ASN A 190 27.80 -5.33 11.67
N ILE A 191 29.05 -5.50 11.21
CA ILE A 191 30.13 -4.53 11.42
C ILE A 191 29.76 -3.17 10.79
N ALA A 192 29.26 -3.17 9.56
CA ALA A 192 28.90 -1.96 8.82
C ALA A 192 27.80 -1.13 9.51
N THR A 193 26.97 -1.76 10.34
CA THR A 193 25.80 -1.16 11.00
C THR A 193 25.90 -1.24 12.52
N THR A 194 27.11 -1.28 13.07
CA THR A 194 27.33 -1.27 14.53
C THR A 194 28.17 -0.07 14.95
N GLN A 195 27.61 0.75 15.83
CA GLN A 195 28.33 1.78 16.57
C GLN A 195 27.74 1.87 17.98
N ILE A 196 28.45 1.32 18.97
CA ILE A 196 27.98 1.30 20.36
C ILE A 196 28.21 2.67 21.00
N GLY A 197 27.13 3.28 21.47
CA GLY A 197 27.19 4.52 22.24
C GLY A 197 27.60 4.29 23.70
N LYS A 198 27.82 5.38 24.45
CA LYS A 198 28.15 5.35 25.89
C LYS A 198 27.08 4.65 26.76
N ASP A 199 25.85 4.58 26.26
CA ASP A 199 24.70 3.93 26.89
C ASP A 199 24.53 2.45 26.46
N ASN A 200 25.57 1.86 25.87
CA ASN A 200 25.59 0.49 25.35
C ASN A 200 24.55 0.19 24.25
N LYS A 201 23.98 1.21 23.60
CA LYS A 201 23.03 1.03 22.49
C LYS A 201 23.71 1.21 21.14
N ASN A 202 23.34 0.38 20.17
CA ASN A 202 23.82 0.51 18.79
C ASN A 202 23.12 1.66 18.07
N ARG A 203 23.88 2.71 17.69
CA ARG A 203 23.36 3.90 16.99
C ARG A 203 23.04 3.65 15.52
N LEU A 204 23.73 2.70 14.88
CA LEU A 204 23.57 2.43 13.44
C LEU A 204 22.55 1.32 13.15
N GLU A 205 22.00 0.68 14.18
CA GLU A 205 20.96 -0.35 14.03
C GLU A 205 19.70 0.15 13.32
N ILE A 206 19.40 1.45 13.44
CA ILE A 206 18.25 2.05 12.76
C ILE A 206 18.31 1.85 11.24
N PHE A 207 19.50 1.77 10.64
CA PHE A 207 19.66 1.57 9.20
C PHE A 207 19.47 0.12 8.75
N ARG A 208 19.08 -0.79 9.67
CA ARG A 208 18.82 -2.18 9.34
C ARG A 208 17.40 -2.40 8.83
N PHE A 209 17.15 -1.99 7.59
CA PHE A 209 15.88 -2.17 6.92
C PHE A 209 16.06 -2.19 5.39
N ASN A 210 15.00 -2.55 4.67
CA ASN A 210 14.98 -2.55 3.22
C ASN A 210 13.89 -1.60 2.71
N SER A 211 14.30 -0.49 2.09
CA SER A 211 13.37 0.55 1.63
C SER A 211 12.38 0.07 0.57
N GLY A 212 12.79 -0.85 -0.30
CA GLY A 212 11.94 -1.41 -1.35
C GLY A 212 10.97 -2.45 -0.84
N LYS A 213 11.45 -3.42 -0.06
CA LYS A 213 10.64 -4.50 0.51
C LYS A 213 9.64 -3.97 1.54
N GLN A 214 10.03 -2.98 2.34
CA GLN A 214 9.16 -2.39 3.36
C GLN A 214 8.40 -1.16 2.87
N GLN A 215 8.68 -0.67 1.65
CA GLN A 215 8.04 0.50 1.04
C GLN A 215 8.17 1.77 1.91
N ARG A 216 9.33 1.95 2.55
CA ARG A 216 9.63 3.08 3.45
C ARG A 216 10.87 3.84 3.00
N VAL A 217 10.85 5.15 3.19
CA VAL A 217 11.99 6.03 2.91
C VAL A 217 12.89 6.13 4.13
N PHE A 218 12.29 6.29 5.31
CA PHE A 218 13.02 6.46 6.56
C PHE A 218 12.99 5.19 7.43
N PRO A 219 14.02 4.99 8.28
CA PRO A 219 14.06 3.88 9.21
C PRO A 219 12.81 3.75 10.09
N PRO A 220 12.19 2.57 10.22
CA PRO A 220 11.03 2.39 11.09
C PRO A 220 11.38 2.62 12.57
N ASN A 221 12.63 2.37 12.96
CA ASN A 221 13.13 2.56 14.32
C ASN A 221 13.83 3.93 14.52
N HIS A 222 13.58 4.92 13.65
CA HIS A 222 14.18 6.25 13.75
C HIS A 222 13.91 6.89 15.13
N PRO A 223 14.87 7.63 15.74
CA PRO A 223 14.69 8.23 17.06
C PRO A 223 13.45 9.10 17.23
N TYR A 224 12.99 9.77 16.17
CA TYR A 224 11.74 10.56 16.21
C TYR A 224 10.49 9.74 16.55
N ASN A 225 10.49 8.42 16.27
CA ASN A 225 9.40 7.52 16.68
C ASN A 225 9.39 7.24 18.19
N LYS A 226 10.44 7.63 18.92
CA LYS A 226 10.65 7.30 20.34
C LYS A 226 10.49 8.52 21.25
N VAL A 227 10.22 9.69 20.69
CA VAL A 227 9.95 10.91 21.44
C VAL A 227 8.61 10.77 22.17
N LYS A 228 8.48 11.39 23.35
CA LYS A 228 7.22 11.41 24.12
C LYS A 228 6.08 11.84 23.20
N ASP A 229 4.97 11.10 23.20
CA ASP A 229 3.77 11.32 22.37
C ASP A 229 3.93 11.06 20.85
N ALA A 230 5.06 10.55 20.37
CA ALA A 230 5.27 10.22 18.96
C ALA A 230 4.23 9.23 18.39
N GLU A 231 3.81 8.23 19.16
CA GLU A 231 2.76 7.29 18.75
C GLU A 231 1.38 7.96 18.58
N ASN A 232 1.09 9.00 19.37
CA ASN A 232 -0.15 9.78 19.21
C ASN A 232 -0.09 10.61 17.93
N VAL A 233 1.03 11.29 17.68
CA VAL A 233 1.29 12.03 16.44
C VAL A 233 1.13 11.12 15.23
N LYS A 234 1.74 9.92 15.27
CA LYS A 234 1.66 8.94 14.20
C LYS A 234 0.23 8.50 13.92
N LYS A 235 -0.54 8.18 14.96
CA LYS A 235 -1.96 7.81 14.82
C LYS A 235 -2.79 8.92 14.20
N ASP A 236 -2.55 10.17 14.59
CA ASP A 236 -3.33 11.30 14.07
C ASP A 236 -2.97 11.63 12.62
N VAL A 237 -1.69 11.61 12.24
CA VAL A 237 -1.30 11.77 10.83
C VAL A 237 -1.78 10.60 9.96
N GLU A 238 -1.75 9.37 10.46
CA GLU A 238 -2.25 8.21 9.71
C GLU A 238 -3.77 8.30 9.45
N LYS A 239 -4.55 8.86 10.39
CA LYS A 239 -5.95 9.20 10.15
C LYS A 239 -6.09 10.28 9.08
N THR A 240 -5.27 11.32 9.13
CA THR A 240 -5.28 12.40 8.12
C THR A 240 -4.93 11.87 6.73
N VAL A 241 -3.91 11.03 6.58
CA VAL A 241 -3.56 10.40 5.29
C VAL A 241 -4.71 9.53 4.77
N LYS A 242 -5.39 8.80 5.66
CA LYS A 242 -6.59 8.02 5.30
C LYS A 242 -7.76 8.92 4.87
N ASN A 243 -7.93 10.07 5.53
CA ASN A 243 -8.98 11.05 5.22
C ASN A 243 -8.67 11.89 3.96
N GLU A 244 -7.40 12.18 3.64
CA GLU A 244 -7.01 12.84 2.37
C GLU A 244 -7.17 11.89 1.17
N LYS A 245 -7.10 10.58 1.40
CA LYS A 245 -7.52 9.52 0.46
C LYS A 245 -9.00 9.16 0.61
N ASP A 246 -9.86 10.10 1.03
CA ASP A 246 -11.30 9.88 1.04
C ASP A 246 -11.85 9.88 -0.40
N PHE A 247 -11.72 8.73 -1.05
CA PHE A 247 -12.30 8.48 -2.36
C PHE A 247 -13.76 8.03 -2.28
N VAL A 248 -14.43 8.22 -1.13
CA VAL A 248 -15.87 7.95 -1.00
C VAL A 248 -16.63 8.82 -2.01
N PRO A 249 -17.45 8.23 -2.89
CA PRO A 249 -18.18 9.00 -3.89
C PRO A 249 -19.14 10.00 -3.25
N LYS A 250 -19.09 11.25 -3.68
CA LYS A 250 -19.87 12.38 -3.11
C LYS A 250 -21.38 12.12 -3.05
N ILE A 251 -21.92 11.33 -3.99
CA ILE A 251 -23.34 11.01 -4.07
C ILE A 251 -23.70 9.64 -3.46
N LEU A 252 -22.79 8.99 -2.73
CA LEU A 252 -23.00 7.66 -2.15
C LEU A 252 -24.20 7.62 -1.22
N ASN A 253 -24.36 8.59 -0.32
CA ASN A 253 -25.48 8.62 0.62
C ASN A 253 -26.84 8.64 -0.11
N LYS A 254 -26.93 9.34 -1.24
CA LYS A 254 -28.15 9.35 -2.08
C LYS A 254 -28.47 7.98 -2.69
N TYR A 255 -27.45 7.17 -2.97
CA TYR A 255 -27.66 5.78 -3.40
C TYR A 255 -28.20 4.93 -2.26
N GLU A 256 -27.54 5.00 -1.10
CA GLU A 256 -27.92 4.26 0.10
C GLU A 256 -29.36 4.53 0.51
N ASP A 257 -29.75 5.80 0.53
CA ASP A 257 -31.11 6.21 0.91
C ASP A 257 -32.17 5.69 -0.07
N LYS A 258 -31.83 5.62 -1.36
CA LYS A 258 -32.76 5.18 -2.42
C LYS A 258 -32.88 3.67 -2.57
N ILE A 259 -31.82 2.94 -2.24
CA ILE A 259 -31.76 1.48 -2.36
C ILE A 259 -32.00 0.78 -1.02
N GLY A 260 -31.76 1.46 0.11
CA GLY A 260 -31.92 0.90 1.45
C GLY A 260 -30.73 0.03 1.88
N VAL A 261 -29.50 0.42 1.52
CA VAL A 261 -28.27 -0.32 1.86
C VAL A 261 -27.24 0.58 2.54
N LYS A 262 -26.20 -0.03 3.12
CA LYS A 262 -25.05 0.69 3.69
C LYS A 262 -23.75 0.13 3.10
N ILE A 263 -22.99 0.96 2.40
CA ILE A 263 -21.72 0.59 1.77
C ILE A 263 -20.57 0.82 2.76
N ASN A 264 -19.63 -0.10 2.88
CA ASN A 264 -18.46 0.10 3.73
C ASN A 264 -17.59 1.25 3.18
N ARG A 265 -17.32 2.29 3.99
CA ARG A 265 -16.53 3.45 3.56
C ARG A 265 -15.04 3.15 3.48
N GLU A 266 -14.55 2.24 4.33
CA GLU A 266 -13.14 1.81 4.31
C GLU A 266 -12.77 1.13 2.99
N PHE A 267 -13.75 0.57 2.28
CA PHE A 267 -13.54 -0.01 0.95
C PHE A 267 -12.91 0.98 -0.04
N PHE A 268 -13.27 2.27 0.02
CA PHE A 268 -12.76 3.27 -0.92
C PHE A 268 -11.29 3.65 -0.66
N SER A 269 -10.73 3.27 0.50
CA SER A 269 -9.29 3.43 0.77
C SER A 269 -8.42 2.55 -0.14
N ASN A 270 -9.01 1.55 -0.81
CA ASN A 270 -8.34 0.72 -1.80
C ASN A 270 -8.18 1.42 -3.17
N LEU A 271 -8.81 2.57 -3.41
CA LEU A 271 -8.61 3.36 -4.62
C LEU A 271 -7.30 4.15 -4.53
N GLU A 272 -6.70 4.45 -5.68
CA GLU A 272 -5.53 5.32 -5.80
C GLU A 272 -5.89 6.71 -6.35
N LYS A 273 -7.10 6.86 -6.91
CA LYS A 273 -7.64 8.14 -7.37
C LYS A 273 -9.16 8.21 -7.26
N GLU A 274 -9.69 9.43 -7.18
CA GLU A 274 -11.13 9.69 -7.18
C GLU A 274 -11.77 9.02 -8.39
N THR A 275 -12.79 8.20 -8.12
CA THR A 275 -13.56 7.48 -9.14
C THR A 275 -15.03 7.82 -8.93
N PRO A 276 -15.59 8.78 -9.67
CA PRO A 276 -16.94 9.27 -9.43
C PRO A 276 -18.00 8.19 -9.65
N LEU A 277 -19.04 8.24 -8.80
CA LEU A 277 -20.27 7.47 -8.97
C LEU A 277 -21.26 8.25 -9.82
N HIS A 278 -21.88 7.58 -10.79
CA HIS A 278 -23.03 8.09 -11.55
C HIS A 278 -24.20 7.11 -11.52
N PHE A 279 -25.43 7.63 -11.54
CA PHE A 279 -26.64 6.80 -11.67
C PHE A 279 -27.10 6.63 -13.12
N VAL A 280 -26.63 7.51 -14.00
CA VAL A 280 -26.92 7.51 -15.44
C VAL A 280 -25.62 7.72 -16.20
N ASN A 281 -25.59 7.36 -17.49
CA ASN A 281 -24.39 7.54 -18.29
C ASN A 281 -24.04 9.04 -18.39
N PRO A 282 -22.80 9.44 -18.05
CA PRO A 282 -22.35 10.82 -18.23
C PRO A 282 -22.48 11.25 -19.70
N LYS A 283 -22.76 12.53 -19.93
CA LYS A 283 -22.76 13.10 -21.28
C LYS A 283 -21.37 12.92 -21.90
N GLY A 284 -21.33 12.42 -23.14
CA GLY A 284 -20.06 12.17 -23.84
C GLY A 284 -19.34 10.87 -23.45
N SER A 285 -19.96 10.01 -22.63
CA SER A 285 -19.38 8.69 -22.29
C SER A 285 -19.33 7.69 -23.44
N GLY A 286 -20.10 7.91 -24.52
CA GLY A 286 -20.11 7.05 -25.71
C GLY A 286 -20.73 5.66 -25.51
N THR A 287 -21.16 5.33 -24.29
CA THR A 287 -21.74 4.02 -23.93
C THR A 287 -23.26 4.05 -23.90
N LYS A 288 -23.86 2.98 -24.43
CA LYS A 288 -25.30 2.73 -24.42
C LYS A 288 -25.73 1.74 -23.33
N SER A 289 -24.80 1.29 -22.47
CA SER A 289 -25.11 0.32 -21.42
C SER A 289 -26.12 0.89 -20.43
N THR A 290 -27.20 0.13 -20.19
CA THR A 290 -28.23 0.43 -19.19
C THR A 290 -27.90 -0.18 -17.83
N GLY A 291 -26.96 -1.14 -17.76
CA GLY A 291 -26.52 -1.83 -16.55
C GLY A 291 -25.52 -1.04 -15.71
N ALA A 292 -25.00 -1.67 -14.66
CA ALA A 292 -23.84 -1.13 -13.95
C ALA A 292 -22.56 -1.45 -14.75
N TYR A 293 -21.55 -0.57 -14.65
CA TYR A 293 -20.22 -0.80 -15.23
C TYR A 293 -19.22 0.21 -14.66
N PHE A 294 -17.94 -0.17 -14.66
CA PHE A 294 -16.80 0.74 -14.59
C PHE A 294 -16.33 1.18 -15.98
N HIS A 295 -16.07 2.48 -16.17
CA HIS A 295 -15.51 3.03 -17.40
C HIS A 295 -14.00 3.30 -17.21
N PRO A 296 -13.09 2.52 -17.82
CA PRO A 296 -11.65 2.66 -17.60
C PRO A 296 -11.07 3.97 -18.13
N THR A 297 -11.44 4.38 -19.35
CA THR A 297 -10.88 5.58 -19.99
C THR A 297 -11.31 6.88 -19.31
N GLN A 298 -12.61 7.02 -18.99
CA GLN A 298 -13.15 8.22 -18.33
C GLN A 298 -13.15 8.12 -16.80
N ASN A 299 -12.72 6.98 -16.24
CA ASN A 299 -12.56 6.72 -14.82
C ASN A 299 -13.79 7.05 -13.96
N PHE A 300 -14.90 6.38 -14.22
CA PHE A 300 -16.09 6.49 -13.39
C PHE A 300 -16.80 5.15 -13.24
N VAL A 301 -17.56 5.00 -12.15
CA VAL A 301 -18.47 3.86 -11.95
C VAL A 301 -19.90 4.34 -12.15
N LYS A 302 -20.66 3.62 -12.98
CA LYS A 302 -22.09 3.85 -13.14
C LYS A 302 -22.86 2.72 -12.51
N ILE A 303 -23.78 3.04 -11.59
CA ILE A 303 -24.69 2.07 -10.95
C ILE A 303 -26.09 2.69 -10.97
N PRO A 304 -27.03 2.18 -11.79
CA PRO A 304 -28.37 2.75 -11.87
C PRO A 304 -29.19 2.47 -10.60
N ILE A 305 -30.12 3.37 -10.31
CA ILE A 305 -31.15 3.18 -9.30
C ILE A 305 -32.35 2.53 -10.00
N ASP A 306 -32.54 1.23 -9.80
CA ASP A 306 -33.61 0.44 -10.41
C ASP A 306 -34.19 -0.59 -9.43
N ASP A 307 -35.27 -1.24 -9.84
CA ASP A 307 -36.00 -2.15 -8.97
C ASP A 307 -35.26 -3.46 -8.73
N ARG A 308 -34.36 -3.88 -9.62
CA ARG A 308 -33.49 -5.05 -9.40
C ARG A 308 -32.65 -4.88 -8.14
N ARG A 309 -32.02 -3.70 -7.96
CA ARG A 309 -31.20 -3.40 -6.78
C ARG A 309 -32.02 -3.11 -5.53
N LYS A 310 -33.22 -2.55 -5.66
CA LYS A 310 -34.14 -2.37 -4.50
C LYS A 310 -34.71 -3.69 -4.01
N ASN A 311 -35.06 -4.59 -4.92
CA ASN A 311 -35.66 -5.88 -4.60
C ASN A 311 -34.65 -6.87 -4.02
N SER A 312 -33.35 -6.63 -4.23
CA SER A 312 -32.26 -7.40 -3.63
C SER A 312 -31.30 -6.48 -2.86
N PRO A 313 -31.50 -6.29 -1.54
CA PRO A 313 -30.55 -5.57 -0.70
C PRO A 313 -29.14 -6.16 -0.75
N TRP A 314 -29.02 -7.48 -0.97
CA TRP A 314 -27.71 -8.10 -1.18
C TRP A 314 -27.03 -7.56 -2.44
N TYR A 315 -27.70 -7.61 -3.59
CA TYR A 315 -27.14 -7.16 -4.86
C TYR A 315 -26.95 -5.64 -4.91
N GLY A 316 -27.88 -4.89 -4.33
CA GLY A 316 -27.79 -3.44 -4.21
C GLY A 316 -26.52 -2.98 -3.48
N GLU A 317 -25.98 -3.78 -2.57
CA GLU A 317 -24.68 -3.53 -1.95
C GLU A 317 -23.53 -4.19 -2.71
N ALA A 318 -23.64 -5.48 -3.06
CA ALA A 318 -22.55 -6.24 -3.70
C ALA A 318 -22.05 -5.60 -4.99
N ILE A 319 -22.95 -5.04 -5.80
CA ILE A 319 -22.60 -4.41 -7.09
C ILE A 319 -21.66 -3.21 -6.92
N PHE A 320 -21.63 -2.55 -5.76
CA PHE A 320 -20.63 -1.51 -5.50
C PHE A 320 -19.23 -2.10 -5.47
N TYR A 321 -19.05 -3.16 -4.69
CA TYR A 321 -17.76 -3.81 -4.53
C TYR A 321 -17.30 -4.45 -5.84
N HIS A 322 -18.23 -4.94 -6.67
CA HIS A 322 -17.94 -5.44 -8.02
C HIS A 322 -17.38 -4.35 -8.93
N GLU A 323 -18.16 -3.27 -9.15
CA GLU A 323 -17.81 -2.26 -10.15
C GLU A 323 -16.62 -1.41 -9.72
N TYR A 324 -16.53 -1.06 -8.44
CA TYR A 324 -15.33 -0.44 -7.92
C TYR A 324 -14.17 -1.44 -7.82
N GLY A 325 -14.43 -2.74 -7.72
CA GLY A 325 -13.41 -3.78 -7.85
C GLY A 325 -12.71 -3.72 -9.22
N HIS A 326 -13.47 -3.54 -10.30
CA HIS A 326 -12.92 -3.25 -11.64
C HIS A 326 -12.10 -1.95 -11.66
N ALA A 327 -12.57 -0.90 -10.97
CA ALA A 327 -11.83 0.36 -10.87
C ALA A 327 -10.50 0.20 -10.11
N ILE A 328 -10.49 -0.56 -9.02
CA ILE A 328 -9.30 -0.83 -8.22
C ILE A 328 -8.33 -1.71 -8.99
N ASP A 329 -8.80 -2.77 -9.66
CA ASP A 329 -7.98 -3.57 -10.59
C ASP A 329 -7.31 -2.68 -11.64
N TRP A 330 -8.08 -1.80 -12.28
CA TRP A 330 -7.56 -0.91 -13.31
C TRP A 330 -6.49 0.04 -12.77
N GLN A 331 -6.67 0.58 -11.57
CA GLN A 331 -5.73 1.52 -10.96
C GLN A 331 -4.44 0.83 -10.51
N LYS A 332 -4.57 -0.33 -9.86
CA LYS A 332 -3.46 -1.06 -9.23
C LYS A 332 -2.80 -2.11 -10.13
N GLY A 333 -3.43 -2.46 -11.25
CA GLY A 333 -2.97 -3.53 -12.13
C GLY A 333 -3.05 -4.92 -11.50
N LEU A 334 -4.04 -5.19 -10.64
CA LEU A 334 -4.15 -6.44 -9.86
C LEU A 334 -4.18 -7.68 -10.75
N LYS A 335 -4.83 -7.61 -11.92
CA LYS A 335 -4.90 -8.71 -12.90
C LYS A 335 -3.56 -9.13 -13.48
N ASN A 336 -2.54 -8.28 -13.36
CA ASN A 336 -1.20 -8.55 -13.86
C ASN A 336 -0.29 -9.21 -12.81
N LEU A 337 -0.78 -9.40 -11.57
CA LEU A 337 0.01 -10.00 -10.51
C LEU A 337 0.26 -11.49 -10.78
N GLU A 338 1.51 -11.92 -10.62
CA GLU A 338 1.88 -13.32 -10.74
C GLU A 338 1.15 -14.19 -9.70
N SER A 339 0.88 -13.63 -8.51
CA SER A 339 0.11 -14.30 -7.45
C SER A 339 -1.31 -14.65 -7.91
N LEU A 340 -1.99 -13.76 -8.65
CA LEU A 340 -3.30 -14.06 -9.24
C LEU A 340 -3.21 -15.14 -10.29
N THR A 341 -2.20 -15.03 -11.17
CA THR A 341 -1.96 -16.02 -12.23
C THR A 341 -1.77 -17.41 -11.65
N LYS A 342 -1.03 -17.53 -10.54
CA LYS A 342 -0.85 -18.80 -9.79
C LYS A 342 -2.17 -19.31 -9.21
N LEU A 343 -2.94 -18.46 -8.55
CA LEU A 343 -4.23 -18.83 -7.95
C LEU A 343 -5.23 -19.33 -9.01
N MET A 344 -5.43 -18.55 -10.06
CA MET A 344 -6.39 -18.91 -11.11
C MET A 344 -5.92 -20.17 -11.87
N SER A 345 -4.61 -20.30 -12.13
CA SER A 345 -4.06 -21.53 -12.75
C SER A 345 -4.30 -22.77 -11.88
N LYS A 346 -4.14 -22.67 -10.55
CA LYS A 346 -4.48 -23.75 -9.61
C LYS A 346 -5.92 -24.21 -9.81
N HIS A 347 -6.88 -23.29 -9.81
CA HIS A 347 -8.30 -23.64 -9.95
C HIS A 347 -8.67 -24.10 -11.37
N ARG A 348 -8.06 -23.54 -12.41
CA ARG A 348 -8.22 -24.00 -13.80
C ARG A 348 -7.80 -25.46 -13.96
N GLU A 349 -6.66 -25.86 -13.39
CA GLU A 349 -6.22 -27.26 -13.42
C GLU A 349 -7.11 -28.18 -12.58
N LEU A 350 -7.60 -27.72 -11.43
CA LEU A 350 -8.58 -28.47 -10.64
C LEU A 350 -9.89 -28.71 -11.43
N PHE A 351 -10.39 -27.69 -12.13
CA PHE A 351 -11.60 -27.79 -12.94
C PHE A 351 -11.40 -28.73 -14.12
N LYS A 352 -10.24 -28.65 -14.77
CA LYS A 352 -9.88 -29.53 -15.88
C LYS A 352 -9.76 -30.99 -15.47
N LYS A 353 -9.16 -31.27 -14.29
CA LYS A 353 -8.96 -32.63 -13.77
C LYS A 353 -10.29 -33.35 -13.47
N ASP A 354 -11.32 -32.61 -13.04
CA ASP A 354 -12.62 -33.17 -12.68
C ASP A 354 -13.77 -32.34 -13.27
N PHE A 355 -13.73 -32.16 -14.58
CA PHE A 355 -14.66 -31.30 -15.31
C PHE A 355 -16.13 -31.64 -15.06
N GLU A 356 -16.47 -32.93 -15.07
CA GLU A 356 -17.85 -33.39 -14.86
C GLU A 356 -18.37 -33.11 -13.44
N LYS A 357 -17.50 -33.17 -12.41
CA LYS A 357 -17.88 -32.77 -11.05
C LYS A 357 -18.27 -31.30 -11.00
N TYR A 358 -17.45 -30.40 -11.54
CA TYR A 358 -17.72 -28.96 -11.50
C TYR A 358 -18.89 -28.56 -12.40
N LYS A 359 -19.08 -29.25 -13.52
CA LYS A 359 -20.27 -29.08 -14.37
C LYS A 359 -21.56 -29.50 -13.65
N LYS A 360 -21.57 -30.65 -12.96
CA LYS A 360 -22.70 -31.07 -12.13
C LYS A 360 -22.94 -30.13 -10.94
N LEU A 361 -21.87 -29.57 -10.37
CA LEU A 361 -21.96 -28.58 -9.30
C LEU A 361 -22.61 -27.29 -9.81
N ASP A 362 -22.20 -26.78 -10.98
CA ASP A 362 -22.84 -25.63 -11.63
C ASP A 362 -24.33 -25.87 -11.87
N GLN A 363 -24.70 -27.03 -12.42
CA GLN A 363 -26.11 -27.41 -12.61
C GLN A 363 -26.91 -27.43 -11.29
N LYS A 364 -26.29 -27.91 -10.21
CA LYS A 364 -26.90 -27.90 -8.88
C LYS A 364 -27.10 -26.49 -8.34
N ILE A 365 -26.13 -25.60 -8.56
CA ILE A 365 -26.19 -24.18 -8.18
C ILE A 365 -27.26 -23.47 -9.01
N ASP A 366 -27.34 -23.75 -10.31
CA ASP A 366 -28.37 -23.21 -11.21
C ASP A 366 -29.78 -23.60 -10.78
N ALA A 367 -29.99 -24.86 -10.38
CA ALA A 367 -31.27 -25.31 -9.83
C ALA A 367 -31.66 -24.60 -8.52
N ILE A 368 -30.70 -24.08 -7.75
CA ILE A 368 -30.99 -23.20 -6.60
C ILE A 368 -31.46 -21.84 -7.10
N GLY A 369 -30.79 -21.26 -8.10
CA GLY A 369 -31.20 -20.01 -8.74
C GLY A 369 -32.61 -20.08 -9.31
N TYR A 370 -32.94 -21.16 -10.02
CA TYR A 370 -34.29 -21.37 -10.55
C TYR A 370 -35.37 -21.46 -9.46
N ARG A 371 -35.07 -22.13 -8.33
CA ARG A 371 -35.98 -22.15 -7.17
C ARG A 371 -36.09 -20.78 -6.51
N ALA A 372 -34.99 -20.04 -6.40
CA ALA A 372 -34.99 -18.68 -5.89
C ALA A 372 -35.88 -17.76 -6.73
N TYR A 373 -35.75 -17.85 -8.06
CA TYR A 373 -36.60 -17.13 -9.01
C TYR A 373 -38.09 -17.47 -8.81
N LYS A 374 -38.46 -18.75 -8.74
CA LYS A 374 -39.86 -19.18 -8.49
C LYS A 374 -40.43 -18.65 -7.18
N ASN A 375 -39.59 -18.45 -6.18
CA ASN A 375 -39.98 -17.99 -4.85
C ASN A 375 -39.81 -16.47 -4.69
N ASN A 376 -39.52 -15.72 -5.75
CA ASN A 376 -39.20 -14.28 -5.72
C ASN A 376 -38.09 -13.92 -4.70
N ASN A 377 -37.15 -14.85 -4.47
CA ASN A 377 -36.00 -14.61 -3.61
C ASN A 377 -34.87 -13.98 -4.43
N HIS A 378 -34.96 -12.67 -4.63
CA HIS A 378 -34.03 -11.91 -5.47
C HIS A 378 -32.59 -11.99 -4.95
N ASP A 379 -32.35 -11.86 -3.64
CA ASP A 379 -31.01 -12.00 -3.06
C ASP A 379 -30.34 -13.32 -3.41
N LEU A 380 -31.06 -14.44 -3.25
CA LEU A 380 -30.50 -15.75 -3.55
C LEU A 380 -30.27 -15.95 -5.05
N MET A 381 -31.13 -15.36 -5.90
CA MET A 381 -30.96 -15.38 -7.35
C MET A 381 -29.68 -14.65 -7.77
N GLU A 382 -29.43 -13.46 -7.22
CA GLU A 382 -28.24 -12.66 -7.51
C GLU A 382 -26.96 -13.31 -6.97
N MET A 383 -27.01 -13.87 -5.77
CA MET A 383 -25.89 -14.67 -5.21
C MET A 383 -25.53 -15.85 -6.12
N VAL A 384 -26.53 -16.56 -6.63
CA VAL A 384 -26.31 -17.67 -7.58
C VAL A 384 -25.67 -17.15 -8.87
N GLY A 385 -26.17 -16.05 -9.42
CA GLY A 385 -25.62 -15.41 -10.61
C GLY A 385 -24.12 -15.09 -10.47
N ALA A 386 -23.74 -14.43 -9.38
CA ALA A 386 -22.35 -14.08 -9.09
C ALA A 386 -21.43 -15.31 -8.99
N VAL A 387 -21.88 -16.40 -8.36
CA VAL A 387 -21.10 -17.65 -8.30
C VAL A 387 -20.91 -18.24 -9.68
N ARG A 388 -21.97 -18.29 -10.49
CA ARG A 388 -21.93 -18.88 -11.83
C ARG A 388 -21.06 -18.05 -12.78
N ASP A 389 -21.02 -16.73 -12.63
CA ASP A 389 -20.14 -15.88 -13.46
C ASP A 389 -18.67 -16.01 -13.01
N THR A 390 -18.42 -16.13 -11.70
CA THR A 390 -17.09 -16.48 -11.17
C THR A 390 -16.60 -17.82 -11.72
N LEU A 391 -17.46 -18.85 -11.74
CA LEU A 391 -17.10 -20.16 -12.33
C LEU A 391 -16.70 -20.03 -13.81
N LYS A 392 -17.43 -19.21 -14.56
CA LYS A 392 -17.20 -18.96 -15.98
C LYS A 392 -15.89 -18.21 -16.24
N SER A 393 -15.49 -17.34 -15.31
CA SER A 393 -14.18 -16.67 -15.34
C SER A 393 -13.00 -17.65 -15.21
N ILE A 394 -13.19 -18.77 -14.51
CA ILE A 394 -12.18 -19.83 -14.33
C ILE A 394 -12.16 -20.76 -15.55
N ASP A 395 -13.32 -21.32 -15.91
CA ASP A 395 -13.49 -22.17 -17.09
C ASP A 395 -14.75 -21.77 -17.84
N ILE A 396 -14.59 -21.23 -19.05
CA ILE A 396 -15.66 -20.69 -19.91
C ILE A 396 -16.83 -21.66 -20.16
N ARG A 397 -16.59 -22.98 -20.01
CA ARG A 397 -17.55 -24.05 -20.24
C ARG A 397 -18.41 -24.38 -19.00
N ILE A 398 -18.09 -23.81 -17.84
CA ILE A 398 -18.77 -24.05 -16.56
C ILE A 398 -19.29 -22.71 -16.04
N GLY A 399 -20.57 -22.62 -15.66
CA GLY A 399 -21.15 -21.36 -15.21
C GLY A 399 -21.87 -20.57 -16.30
N SER A 400 -22.31 -19.37 -15.94
CA SER A 400 -23.16 -18.50 -16.76
C SER A 400 -23.02 -17.05 -16.28
N GLY A 401 -23.35 -16.08 -17.13
CA GLY A 401 -23.26 -14.65 -16.84
C GLY A 401 -22.84 -13.90 -18.09
N HIS A 402 -21.60 -13.44 -18.15
CA HIS A 402 -21.04 -12.82 -19.34
C HIS A 402 -20.93 -13.81 -20.53
N PRO A 403 -21.04 -13.32 -21.78
CA PRO A 403 -20.96 -14.17 -22.96
C PRO A 403 -19.54 -14.71 -23.20
N ASP A 404 -19.43 -15.85 -23.88
CA ASP A 404 -18.15 -16.52 -24.14
C ASP A 404 -17.10 -15.62 -24.81
N ASN A 405 -17.53 -14.75 -25.73
CA ASN A 405 -16.63 -13.82 -26.41
C ASN A 405 -16.04 -12.77 -25.47
N TYR A 406 -16.69 -12.46 -24.36
CA TYR A 406 -16.16 -11.56 -23.33
C TYR A 406 -14.98 -12.20 -22.62
N PHE A 407 -15.13 -13.44 -22.13
CA PHE A 407 -14.05 -14.15 -21.42
C PHE A 407 -12.88 -14.58 -22.32
N LYS A 408 -13.09 -14.66 -23.64
CA LYS A 408 -12.01 -14.91 -24.60
C LYS A 408 -11.06 -13.72 -24.77
N GLN A 409 -11.47 -12.51 -24.36
CA GLN A 409 -10.61 -11.34 -24.41
C GLN A 409 -9.61 -11.37 -23.26
N LYS A 410 -8.35 -11.08 -23.58
CA LYS A 410 -7.24 -11.15 -22.62
C LYS A 410 -7.51 -10.24 -21.40
N GLY A 411 -7.46 -10.80 -20.20
CA GLY A 411 -7.59 -10.08 -18.94
C GLY A 411 -9.02 -9.98 -18.40
N ASN A 412 -10.05 -10.34 -19.17
CA ASN A 412 -11.44 -10.21 -18.72
C ASN A 412 -11.80 -11.27 -17.67
N SER A 413 -11.32 -12.51 -17.84
CA SER A 413 -11.45 -13.55 -16.81
C SER A 413 -10.85 -13.12 -15.49
N GLU A 414 -9.63 -12.56 -15.52
CA GLU A 414 -8.94 -12.08 -14.33
C GLU A 414 -9.69 -10.90 -13.68
N ALA A 415 -10.20 -9.96 -14.48
CA ALA A 415 -10.95 -8.81 -13.98
C ALA A 415 -12.24 -9.22 -13.26
N GLU A 416 -13.05 -10.10 -13.85
CA GLU A 416 -14.29 -10.60 -13.21
C GLU A 416 -13.99 -11.40 -11.94
N PHE A 417 -12.94 -12.21 -11.96
CA PHE A 417 -12.50 -12.95 -10.78
C PHE A 417 -12.16 -12.00 -9.62
N ILE A 418 -11.45 -10.91 -9.91
CA ILE A 418 -11.11 -9.87 -8.92
C ILE A 418 -12.37 -9.15 -8.43
N ALA A 419 -13.26 -8.73 -9.33
CA ALA A 419 -14.49 -8.04 -8.96
C ALA A 419 -15.36 -8.89 -8.01
N HIS A 420 -15.52 -10.18 -8.30
CA HIS A 420 -16.20 -11.10 -7.40
C HIS A 420 -15.41 -11.37 -6.10
N ALA A 421 -14.08 -11.31 -6.11
CA ALA A 421 -13.29 -11.36 -4.87
C ALA A 421 -13.68 -10.23 -3.91
N PHE A 422 -13.82 -9.01 -4.43
CA PHE A 422 -14.27 -7.85 -3.65
C PHE A 422 -15.70 -8.01 -3.15
N GLU A 423 -16.64 -8.47 -3.99
CA GLU A 423 -18.01 -8.77 -3.55
C GLU A 423 -18.02 -9.74 -2.36
N ASN A 424 -17.27 -10.84 -2.46
CA ASN A 424 -17.24 -11.86 -1.42
C ASN A 424 -16.54 -11.39 -0.14
N LYS A 425 -15.50 -10.57 -0.25
CA LYS A 425 -14.82 -10.00 0.93
C LYS A 425 -15.72 -9.04 1.70
N TYR A 426 -16.40 -8.12 1.01
CA TYR A 426 -17.10 -7.01 1.66
C TYR A 426 -18.59 -7.27 1.91
N LYS A 427 -19.25 -8.07 1.05
CA LYS A 427 -20.67 -8.43 1.22
C LYS A 427 -20.88 -9.90 1.57
N GLY A 428 -20.00 -10.78 1.08
CA GLY A 428 -20.09 -12.23 1.26
C GLY A 428 -21.16 -12.89 0.40
N ASN A 429 -20.96 -14.16 0.06
CA ASN A 429 -21.94 -14.94 -0.70
C ASN A 429 -22.09 -16.34 -0.08
N LYS A 430 -23.23 -16.58 0.59
CA LYS A 430 -23.49 -17.85 1.27
C LYS A 430 -23.60 -19.05 0.33
N VAL A 431 -23.98 -18.84 -0.94
CA VAL A 431 -24.01 -19.90 -1.95
C VAL A 431 -22.58 -20.28 -2.31
N PHE A 432 -21.74 -19.29 -2.58
CA PHE A 432 -20.32 -19.50 -2.89
C PHE A 432 -19.63 -20.25 -1.75
N LYS A 433 -19.69 -19.71 -0.53
CA LYS A 433 -19.06 -20.30 0.65
C LYS A 433 -19.53 -21.73 0.92
N LYS A 434 -20.78 -22.06 0.64
CA LYS A 434 -21.33 -23.40 0.85
C LYS A 434 -20.85 -24.42 -0.18
N TYR A 435 -20.82 -24.04 -1.46
CA TYR A 435 -20.59 -25.00 -2.54
C TYR A 435 -19.14 -25.04 -3.04
N LEU A 436 -18.38 -23.96 -2.86
CA LEU A 436 -16.99 -23.81 -3.28
C LEU A 436 -16.16 -23.10 -2.18
N PRO A 437 -16.12 -23.62 -0.93
CA PRO A 437 -15.48 -22.94 0.20
C PRO A 437 -13.99 -22.66 -0.02
N GLU A 438 -13.25 -23.61 -0.60
CA GLU A 438 -11.80 -23.45 -0.84
C GLU A 438 -11.53 -22.29 -1.80
N LEU A 439 -12.17 -22.30 -2.97
CA LEU A 439 -12.05 -21.22 -3.96
C LEU A 439 -12.48 -19.86 -3.38
N HIS A 440 -13.59 -19.83 -2.64
CA HIS A 440 -14.08 -18.61 -1.97
C HIS A 440 -13.01 -18.03 -1.02
N ASP A 441 -12.45 -18.87 -0.14
CA ASP A 441 -11.52 -18.43 0.89
C ASP A 441 -10.14 -18.06 0.31
N GLU A 442 -9.66 -18.82 -0.67
CA GLU A 442 -8.40 -18.51 -1.35
C GLU A 442 -8.47 -17.21 -2.14
N MET A 443 -9.61 -16.93 -2.77
CA MET A 443 -9.86 -15.70 -3.49
C MET A 443 -9.84 -14.48 -2.55
N ILE A 444 -10.52 -14.55 -1.40
CA ILE A 444 -10.50 -13.47 -0.40
C ILE A 444 -9.10 -13.29 0.17
N LYS A 445 -8.43 -14.39 0.55
CA LYS A 445 -7.08 -14.36 1.11
C LYS A 445 -6.08 -13.77 0.11
N TRP A 446 -6.19 -14.12 -1.17
CA TRP A 446 -5.35 -13.54 -2.21
C TRP A 446 -5.58 -12.03 -2.32
N LEU A 447 -6.84 -11.59 -2.32
CA LEU A 447 -7.18 -10.18 -2.40
C LEU A 447 -6.60 -9.40 -1.21
N GLU A 448 -6.72 -9.93 0.00
CA GLU A 448 -6.16 -9.30 1.22
C GLU A 448 -4.65 -9.17 1.21
N ASN A 449 -3.92 -10.12 0.61
CA ASN A 449 -2.46 -10.04 0.50
C ASN A 449 -1.99 -9.15 -0.67
N SER A 450 -2.91 -8.78 -1.57
CA SER A 450 -2.59 -8.02 -2.79
C SER A 450 -2.97 -6.54 -2.70
N LEU A 451 -3.75 -6.16 -1.69
CA LEU A 451 -4.09 -4.78 -1.32
C LEU A 451 -3.11 -4.27 -0.25
#